data_AF-A0A651HD13-F1
#
_entry.id   AF-A0A651HD13-F1
#
_cell.length_a   1.000
_cell.length_b   1.000
_cell.length_c   1.000
_cell.angle_alpha   90.00
_cell.angle_beta   90.00
_cell.angle_gamma   90.00
#
_symmetry.space_group_name_H-M   'P 1'
#
loop_
_entity.id
_entity.type
_entity.pdbx_description
1 polymer ?
#
loop_
_entity_poly.entity_id
_entity_poly.type
_entity_poly.pdbx_seq_one_letter_code
_entity_poly.pdbx_strand_id
1 'polypeptide(L)'
;MAEVRALAEIRLWNKTVGGVVELDDDRIVFEFDQAFLTTGLEVSPIHLPLTTRGPVQFQELRRKNAFRGLPGFLADALPDSFGTSVIRAYYTARGEVRKGFSPVQHLLYVGSRAIGALTFHPAEEIPFREAEAEALEVGALVADARRIISGDPDVTIPEIYRIGSSAGGMRPKAVILYHRERRTIRSGFVEPDAGEIPAILKFDGVTDGSVTDGMGKPQPFNRVEAAYARMAQEAGLNSVEVIIEESAEGHAHLVIPRFDRTEEGRLHQHTLGGLLHVDYNDPGASSYEEYLRTMLKLGLPPSELIEGFRRMVFNVLAINQDDHVKNLSFHMDRTGAWTLTPAYDLTFAKGEGWTRVHQMRIQDKQSGITHADMVEVGRLFGIRAPSRIIDQVRAAVADWPRFAENAGVQEETLLEIKRALLERHDRIAG
;
A
#
# COMPACT_ATOMS: atom_id res chain seq x y z
N MET A 1 -16.98 23.41 25.72
CA MET A 1 -15.67 22.95 25.24
C MET A 1 -15.92 21.59 24.61
N ALA A 2 -15.36 21.34 23.42
CA ALA A 2 -15.49 20.04 22.77
C ALA A 2 -14.84 18.96 23.64
N GLU A 3 -15.54 17.85 23.86
CA GLU A 3 -15.01 16.72 24.64
C GLU A 3 -14.11 15.83 23.79
N VAL A 4 -13.18 15.13 24.44
CA VAL A 4 -12.29 14.17 23.77
C VAL A 4 -13.07 12.88 23.49
N ARG A 5 -13.22 12.54 22.21
CA ARG A 5 -13.84 11.30 21.73
C ARG A 5 -12.84 10.15 21.70
N ALA A 6 -11.62 10.40 21.26
CA ALA A 6 -10.54 9.42 21.22
C ALA A 6 -9.17 10.12 21.28
N LEU A 7 -8.18 9.42 21.83
CA LEU A 7 -6.79 9.88 21.94
C LEU A 7 -5.88 8.70 21.63
N ALA A 8 -4.88 8.93 20.79
CA ALA A 8 -3.79 7.99 20.58
C ALA A 8 -2.44 8.67 20.83
N GLU A 9 -1.58 8.02 21.62
CA GLU A 9 -0.15 8.30 21.67
C GLU A 9 0.53 7.56 20.51
N ILE A 10 1.38 8.27 19.78
CA ILE A 10 2.12 7.73 18.63
C ILE A 10 3.56 7.51 19.06
N ARG A 11 4.09 6.31 18.80
CA ARG A 11 5.51 6.00 19.01
C ARG A 11 6.19 5.55 17.72
N LEU A 12 7.44 5.97 17.56
CA LEU A 12 8.37 5.52 16.52
C LEU A 12 9.60 4.90 17.21
N TRP A 13 9.84 3.61 16.99
CA TRP A 13 10.93 2.87 17.67
C TRP A 13 10.98 3.08 19.19
N ASN A 14 9.82 3.00 19.84
CA ASN A 14 9.62 3.25 21.27
C ASN A 14 9.87 4.68 21.76
N LYS A 15 10.14 5.63 20.85
CA LYS A 15 10.15 7.08 21.17
C LYS A 15 8.77 7.64 20.94
N THR A 16 8.21 8.36 21.91
CA THR A 16 6.95 9.09 21.74
C THR A 16 7.15 10.19 20.71
N VAL A 17 6.42 10.12 19.61
CA VAL A 17 6.38 11.16 18.57
C VAL A 17 5.47 12.30 19.02
N GLY A 18 4.32 11.96 19.58
CA GLY A 18 3.31 12.92 19.97
C GLY A 18 1.97 12.26 20.23
N GLY A 19 0.92 13.08 20.32
CA GLY A 19 -0.46 12.63 20.51
C GLY A 19 -1.38 13.12 19.39
N VAL A 20 -2.38 12.31 19.04
CA VAL A 20 -3.50 12.74 18.18
C VAL A 20 -4.82 12.58 18.92
N VAL A 21 -5.62 13.65 18.92
CA VAL A 21 -6.91 13.73 19.59
C VAL A 21 -8.01 13.90 18.55
N GLU A 22 -9.06 13.12 18.68
CA GLU A 22 -10.34 13.33 18.03
C GLU A 22 -11.33 13.92 19.03
N LEU A 23 -11.92 15.06 18.67
CA LEU A 23 -12.94 15.74 19.45
C LEU A 23 -14.35 15.29 19.02
N ASP A 24 -15.34 15.52 19.87
CA ASP A 24 -16.76 15.22 19.62
C ASP A 24 -17.36 15.92 18.39
N ASP A 25 -16.79 17.04 17.96
CA ASP A 25 -17.14 17.77 16.74
C ASP A 25 -16.35 17.32 15.48
N ASP A 26 -15.73 16.14 15.56
CA ASP A 26 -14.84 15.48 14.59
C ASP A 26 -13.58 16.28 14.20
N ARG A 27 -13.18 17.29 14.99
CA ARG A 27 -11.86 17.89 14.79
C ARG A 27 -10.77 16.93 15.24
N ILE A 28 -9.72 16.86 14.43
CA ILE A 28 -8.49 16.12 14.71
C ILE A 28 -7.39 17.12 15.04
N VAL A 29 -6.74 16.93 16.18
CA VAL A 29 -5.62 17.76 16.64
C VAL A 29 -4.42 16.86 16.87
N PHE A 30 -3.28 17.19 16.28
CA PHE A 30 -2.00 16.52 16.53
C PHE A 30 -1.06 17.47 17.26
N GLU A 31 -0.29 16.95 18.19
CA GLU A 31 0.79 17.70 18.84
C GLU A 31 2.01 16.81 19.01
N PHE A 32 3.19 17.32 18.66
CA PHE A 32 4.46 16.65 18.90
C PHE A 32 4.80 16.62 20.39
N ASP A 33 5.44 15.54 20.81
CA ASP A 33 6.13 15.49 22.09
C ASP A 33 7.37 16.40 22.04
N GLN A 34 7.60 17.17 23.12
CA GLN A 34 8.70 18.15 23.17
C GLN A 34 10.07 17.49 23.08
N ALA A 35 10.26 16.30 23.64
CA ALA A 35 11.51 15.57 23.51
C ALA A 35 11.72 15.07 22.07
N PHE A 36 10.65 14.67 21.38
CA PHE A 36 10.74 14.22 19.98
C PHE A 36 11.27 15.30 19.03
N LEU A 37 10.88 16.56 19.24
CA LEU A 37 11.34 17.71 18.43
C LEU A 37 12.86 17.88 18.43
N THR A 38 13.58 17.29 19.41
CA THR A 38 15.04 17.35 19.53
C THR A 38 15.77 16.18 18.88
N THR A 39 15.05 15.19 18.37
CA THR A 39 15.64 13.92 17.87
C THR A 39 16.29 14.06 16.50
N GLY A 40 15.88 15.04 15.70
CA GLY A 40 16.27 15.15 14.29
C GLY A 40 15.57 14.15 13.36
N LEU A 41 14.64 13.33 13.87
CA LEU A 41 13.88 12.36 13.08
C LEU A 41 12.66 13.00 12.43
N GLU A 42 12.81 13.47 11.20
CA GLU A 42 11.75 14.08 10.41
C GLU A 42 10.73 13.05 9.90
N VAL A 43 9.69 12.75 10.68
CA VAL A 43 8.67 11.73 10.33
C VAL A 43 7.77 12.09 9.14
N SER A 44 7.59 13.40 8.88
CA SER A 44 6.78 13.94 7.78
C SER A 44 7.23 15.39 7.46
N PRO A 45 8.42 15.56 6.87
CA PRO A 45 9.12 16.86 6.83
C PRO A 45 8.44 17.95 5.99
N ILE A 46 7.49 17.61 5.11
CA ILE A 46 6.95 18.56 4.14
C ILE A 46 5.91 19.49 4.78
N HIS A 47 4.89 18.92 5.42
CA HIS A 47 3.79 19.68 6.05
C HIS A 47 3.88 19.70 7.57
N LEU A 48 4.74 18.87 8.16
CA LEU A 48 4.88 18.72 9.60
C LEU A 48 6.35 18.57 10.02
N PRO A 49 7.23 19.54 9.68
CA PRO A 49 8.64 19.49 10.05
C PRO A 49 8.81 19.58 11.57
N LEU A 50 9.97 19.15 12.10
CA LEU A 50 10.30 19.25 13.53
C LEU A 50 10.38 20.70 14.05
N THR A 51 10.30 21.72 13.17
CA THR A 51 10.14 23.12 13.57
C THR A 51 8.70 23.50 13.95
N THR A 52 7.73 22.61 13.71
CA THR A 52 6.32 22.81 14.08
C THR A 52 6.20 22.94 15.60
N ARG A 53 5.36 23.88 16.06
CA ARG A 53 5.15 24.15 17.49
C ARG A 53 3.68 24.16 17.84
N GLY A 54 3.36 23.58 18.99
CA GLY A 54 2.01 23.52 19.53
C GLY A 54 1.09 22.54 18.78
N PRO A 55 -0.19 22.53 19.15
CA PRO A 55 -1.20 21.71 18.50
C PRO A 55 -1.49 22.21 17.09
N VAL A 56 -1.53 21.30 16.14
CA VAL A 56 -1.84 21.56 14.72
C VAL A 56 -3.09 20.81 14.27
N GLN A 57 -3.75 21.38 13.28
CA GLN A 57 -4.94 20.83 12.64
C GLN A 57 -4.82 21.01 11.14
N PHE A 58 -5.21 19.99 10.38
CA PHE A 58 -5.27 20.02 8.93
C PHE A 58 -6.73 20.00 8.50
N GLN A 59 -7.41 21.15 8.59
CA GLN A 59 -8.86 21.25 8.35
C GLN A 59 -9.23 20.88 6.91
N GLU A 60 -8.35 21.19 5.97
CA GLU A 60 -8.44 20.83 4.56
C GLU A 60 -8.48 19.30 4.34
N LEU A 61 -7.90 18.52 5.25
CA LEU A 61 -7.88 17.06 5.19
C LEU A 61 -9.12 16.40 5.79
N ARG A 62 -9.96 17.15 6.52
CA ARG A 62 -11.16 16.59 7.18
C ARG A 62 -12.14 15.96 6.17
N ARG A 63 -12.25 16.55 4.98
CA ARG A 63 -13.16 16.09 3.92
C ARG A 63 -12.50 15.15 2.90
N LYS A 64 -11.22 14.82 3.10
CA LYS A 64 -10.47 13.92 2.23
C LYS A 64 -10.58 12.50 2.78
N ASN A 65 -11.14 11.59 1.99
CA ASN A 65 -11.45 10.22 2.42
C ASN A 65 -10.20 9.46 2.87
N ALA A 66 -9.05 9.71 2.23
CA ALA A 66 -7.80 9.07 2.60
C ALA A 66 -7.27 9.51 3.98
N PHE A 67 -7.58 10.74 4.40
CA PHE A 67 -6.99 11.35 5.59
C PHE A 67 -7.94 11.41 6.78
N ARG A 68 -9.24 11.68 6.55
CA ARG A 68 -10.25 11.84 7.61
C ARG A 68 -9.80 12.83 8.69
N GLY A 69 -9.12 13.90 8.29
CA GLY A 69 -8.56 14.94 9.17
C GLY A 69 -7.23 14.61 9.83
N LEU A 70 -6.71 13.39 9.70
CA LEU A 70 -5.39 13.03 10.21
C LEU A 70 -4.27 13.69 9.38
N PRO A 71 -3.13 14.07 10.01
CA PRO A 71 -1.88 14.31 9.31
C PRO A 71 -1.49 13.12 8.44
N GLY A 72 -0.83 13.36 7.31
CA GLY A 72 -0.60 12.34 6.29
C GLY A 72 0.16 11.11 6.76
N PHE A 73 1.15 11.26 7.63
CA PHE A 73 1.91 10.10 8.16
C PHE A 73 1.07 9.19 9.08
N LEU A 74 0.02 9.74 9.71
CA LEU A 74 -0.96 8.96 10.47
C LEU A 74 -2.01 8.35 9.54
N ALA A 75 -2.44 9.11 8.53
CA ALA A 75 -3.38 8.63 7.53
C ALA A 75 -2.85 7.41 6.74
N ASP A 76 -1.54 7.35 6.51
CA ASP A 76 -0.89 6.19 5.87
C ASP A 76 -0.96 4.91 6.70
N ALA A 77 -1.10 5.02 8.02
CA ALA A 77 -1.30 3.88 8.91
C ALA A 77 -2.75 3.39 8.95
N LEU A 78 -3.69 4.14 8.37
CA LEU A 78 -5.08 3.70 8.29
C LEU A 78 -5.21 2.49 7.35
N PRO A 79 -6.05 1.51 7.71
CA PRO A 79 -6.39 0.43 6.81
C PRO A 79 -7.16 0.94 5.60
N ASP A 80 -7.14 0.13 4.55
CA ASP A 80 -7.90 0.41 3.33
C ASP A 80 -9.40 0.17 3.49
N SER A 81 -10.14 0.11 2.37
CA SER A 81 -11.59 -0.13 2.38
C SER A 81 -11.94 -1.46 3.03
N PHE A 82 -11.23 -2.54 2.69
CA PHE A 82 -11.46 -3.86 3.25
C PHE A 82 -11.12 -3.90 4.74
N GLY A 83 -9.93 -3.44 5.13
CA GLY A 83 -9.54 -3.37 6.53
C GLY A 83 -10.44 -2.42 7.34
N THR A 84 -10.98 -1.36 6.73
CA THR A 84 -12.01 -0.51 7.36
C THR A 84 -13.30 -1.29 7.60
N SER A 85 -13.73 -2.16 6.68
CA SER A 85 -14.86 -3.05 6.89
C SER A 85 -14.62 -4.06 8.01
N VAL A 86 -13.41 -4.62 8.12
CA VAL A 86 -12.99 -5.50 9.23
C VAL A 86 -13.11 -4.77 10.58
N ILE A 87 -12.60 -3.53 10.68
CA ILE A 87 -12.70 -2.73 11.91
C ILE A 87 -14.15 -2.37 12.25
N ARG A 88 -14.96 -2.04 11.24
CA ARG A 88 -16.39 -1.77 11.44
C ARG A 88 -17.14 -2.98 11.94
N ALA A 89 -16.89 -4.15 11.35
CA ALA A 89 -17.46 -5.41 11.80
C ALA A 89 -17.06 -5.70 13.25
N TYR A 90 -15.79 -5.49 13.59
CA TYR A 90 -15.28 -5.68 14.96
C TYR A 90 -16.03 -4.84 15.99
N TYR A 91 -16.11 -3.51 15.79
CA TYR A 91 -16.80 -2.65 16.75
C TYR A 91 -18.32 -2.86 16.74
N THR A 92 -18.90 -3.26 15.62
CA THR A 92 -20.33 -3.60 15.54
C THR A 92 -20.66 -4.84 16.35
N ALA A 93 -19.86 -5.91 16.24
CA ALA A 93 -20.01 -7.13 17.03
C ALA A 93 -19.90 -6.89 18.54
N ARG A 94 -19.25 -5.80 18.95
CA ARG A 94 -19.12 -5.36 20.36
C ARG A 94 -20.19 -4.35 20.81
N GLY A 95 -21.09 -3.94 19.92
CA GLY A 95 -22.08 -2.88 20.20
C GLY A 95 -21.49 -1.46 20.26
N GLU A 96 -20.24 -1.27 19.83
CA GLU A 96 -19.49 0.00 19.90
C GLU A 96 -19.43 0.71 18.52
N VAL A 97 -20.51 0.66 17.75
CA VAL A 97 -20.59 1.08 16.33
C VAL A 97 -19.92 2.43 16.04
N ARG A 98 -20.06 3.42 16.93
CA ARG A 98 -19.45 4.75 16.77
C ARG A 98 -17.92 4.75 16.70
N LYS A 99 -17.25 3.77 17.33
CA LYS A 99 -15.79 3.62 17.26
C LYS A 99 -15.33 3.17 15.87
N GLY A 100 -16.13 2.39 15.15
CA GLY A 100 -15.84 1.95 13.77
C GLY A 100 -15.89 3.04 12.69
N PHE A 101 -16.15 4.29 13.06
CA PHE A 101 -16.07 5.44 12.17
C PHE A 101 -14.99 6.44 12.57
N SER A 102 -14.40 6.29 13.77
CA SER A 102 -13.39 7.21 14.30
C SER A 102 -12.02 6.89 13.68
N PRO A 103 -11.37 7.81 12.95
CA PRO A 103 -10.04 7.57 12.43
C PRO A 103 -9.01 7.30 13.53
N VAL A 104 -9.13 7.94 14.71
CA VAL A 104 -8.21 7.69 15.83
C VAL A 104 -8.44 6.31 16.43
N GLN A 105 -9.68 5.85 16.56
CA GLN A 105 -9.97 4.47 16.98
C GLN A 105 -9.45 3.44 15.98
N HIS A 106 -9.45 3.75 14.68
CA HIS A 106 -8.83 2.85 13.70
C HIS A 106 -7.31 2.74 13.92
N LEU A 107 -6.63 3.83 14.29
CA LEU A 107 -5.21 3.78 14.67
C LEU A 107 -4.99 2.93 15.91
N LEU A 108 -5.82 3.09 16.95
CA LEU A 108 -5.76 2.30 18.19
C LEU A 108 -6.04 0.81 17.94
N TYR A 109 -7.01 0.50 17.06
CA TYR A 109 -7.27 -0.86 16.61
C TYR A 109 -6.03 -1.43 15.92
N VAL A 110 -5.43 -0.70 14.97
CA VAL A 110 -4.21 -1.16 14.28
C VAL A 110 -3.06 -1.38 15.27
N GLY A 111 -2.90 -0.48 16.25
CA GLY A 111 -1.98 -0.62 17.36
C GLY A 111 -0.52 -0.70 16.89
N SER A 112 0.15 -1.83 17.14
CA SER A 112 1.54 -2.06 16.75
C SER A 112 1.71 -2.67 15.34
N ARG A 113 0.62 -2.82 14.58
CA ARG A 113 0.57 -3.70 13.41
C ARG A 113 0.58 -2.96 12.06
N ALA A 114 0.59 -1.63 12.11
CA ALA A 114 0.63 -0.76 10.94
C ALA A 114 1.79 -1.10 9.99
N ILE A 115 1.64 -0.68 8.73
CA ILE A 115 2.78 -0.53 7.83
C ILE A 115 3.69 0.57 8.37
N GLY A 116 4.98 0.36 8.20
CA GLY A 116 6.03 1.18 8.78
C GLY A 116 6.35 0.80 10.23
N ALA A 117 6.94 1.77 10.94
CA ALA A 117 7.45 1.60 12.29
C ALA A 117 6.62 2.31 13.36
N LEU A 118 5.56 3.03 12.96
CA LEU A 118 4.65 3.69 13.90
C LEU A 118 3.83 2.68 14.68
N THR A 119 3.58 3.00 15.94
CA THR A 119 2.69 2.24 16.82
C THR A 119 1.79 3.20 17.59
N PHE A 120 0.57 2.76 17.85
CA PHE A 120 -0.50 3.58 18.44
C PHE A 120 -0.94 3.02 19.78
N HIS A 121 -1.06 3.88 20.78
CA HIS A 121 -1.30 3.50 22.18
C HIS A 121 -2.42 4.31 22.84
N PRO A 122 -3.23 3.72 23.74
CA PRO A 122 -3.24 2.30 24.08
C PRO A 122 -3.85 1.47 22.94
N ALA A 123 -3.17 0.40 22.52
CA ALA A 123 -3.73 -0.47 21.49
C ALA A 123 -5.03 -1.11 22.00
N GLU A 124 -6.02 -1.29 21.12
CA GLU A 124 -7.24 -2.00 21.48
C GLU A 124 -6.87 -3.43 21.91
N GLU A 125 -7.36 -3.87 23.06
CA GLU A 125 -7.14 -5.24 23.52
C GLU A 125 -7.95 -6.20 22.66
N ILE A 126 -7.22 -6.89 21.79
CA ILE A 126 -7.76 -7.89 20.89
C ILE A 126 -7.56 -9.24 21.57
N PRO A 127 -8.61 -9.87 22.15
CA PRO A 127 -8.47 -11.15 22.82
C PRO A 127 -7.91 -12.20 21.87
N PHE A 128 -6.67 -12.60 22.14
CA PHE A 128 -5.93 -13.61 21.40
C PHE A 128 -6.27 -15.02 21.92
N ARG A 129 -6.46 -15.98 21.01
CA ARG A 129 -6.62 -17.40 21.38
C ARG A 129 -5.38 -18.18 20.94
N GLU A 130 -4.92 -19.13 21.74
CA GLU A 130 -3.78 -20.01 21.37
C GLU A 130 -4.00 -20.72 20.02
N ALA A 131 -5.24 -21.06 19.67
CA ALA A 131 -5.59 -21.64 18.37
C ALA A 131 -5.26 -20.70 17.17
N GLU A 132 -5.15 -19.39 17.38
CA GLU A 132 -4.76 -18.42 16.34
C GLU A 132 -3.23 -18.39 16.13
N ALA A 133 -2.45 -19.00 17.02
CA ALA A 133 -1.04 -19.29 16.80
C ALA A 133 -0.82 -20.50 15.89
N GLU A 134 -1.85 -21.30 15.58
CA GLU A 134 -1.72 -22.48 14.73
C GLU A 134 -1.70 -22.10 13.24
N ALA A 135 -1.30 -23.05 12.39
CA ALA A 135 -1.31 -22.87 10.95
C ALA A 135 -2.74 -22.59 10.45
N LEU A 136 -2.88 -21.56 9.62
CA LEU A 136 -4.12 -21.13 9.00
C LEU A 136 -4.24 -21.69 7.60
N GLU A 137 -5.37 -22.34 7.32
CA GLU A 137 -5.75 -22.74 5.97
C GLU A 137 -6.22 -21.51 5.17
N VAL A 138 -5.64 -21.30 3.97
CA VAL A 138 -5.98 -20.14 3.13
C VAL A 138 -7.46 -20.13 2.75
N GLY A 139 -8.04 -21.31 2.48
CA GLY A 139 -9.47 -21.43 2.17
C GLY A 139 -10.35 -20.91 3.30
N ALA A 140 -9.95 -21.10 4.57
CA ALA A 140 -10.68 -20.58 5.72
C ALA A 140 -10.59 -19.05 5.81
N LEU A 141 -9.42 -18.47 5.52
CA LEU A 141 -9.23 -17.02 5.45
C LEU A 141 -10.07 -16.36 4.36
N VAL A 142 -10.13 -17.00 3.18
CA VAL A 142 -10.95 -16.55 2.05
C VAL A 142 -12.44 -16.59 2.41
N ALA A 143 -12.90 -17.66 3.09
CA ALA A 143 -14.28 -17.79 3.54
C ALA A 143 -14.66 -16.68 4.54
N ASP A 144 -13.83 -16.45 5.55
CA ASP A 144 -14.03 -15.37 6.52
C ASP A 144 -14.10 -14.00 5.80
N ALA A 145 -13.20 -13.76 4.84
CA ALA A 145 -13.11 -12.48 4.13
C ALA A 145 -14.38 -12.18 3.33
N ARG A 146 -14.98 -13.19 2.70
CA ARG A 146 -16.26 -13.03 2.00
C ARG A 146 -17.38 -12.66 2.94
N ARG A 147 -17.48 -13.31 4.10
CA ARG A 147 -18.55 -13.04 5.09
C ARG A 147 -18.50 -11.59 5.58
N ILE A 148 -17.29 -11.07 5.82
CA ILE A 148 -17.09 -9.65 6.20
C ILE A 148 -17.53 -8.72 5.07
N ILE A 149 -17.16 -9.00 3.83
CA ILE A 149 -17.49 -8.16 2.68
C ILE A 149 -18.99 -8.15 2.39
N SER A 150 -19.64 -9.32 2.50
CA SER A 150 -21.09 -9.41 2.34
C SER A 150 -21.88 -8.75 3.47
N GLY A 151 -21.20 -8.29 4.53
CA GLY A 151 -21.85 -7.71 5.71
C GLY A 151 -22.69 -8.73 6.47
N ASP A 152 -22.24 -9.99 6.50
CA ASP A 152 -22.94 -11.06 7.22
C ASP A 152 -23.04 -10.71 8.72
N PRO A 153 -24.27 -10.61 9.28
CA PRO A 153 -24.46 -10.22 10.68
C PRO A 153 -23.94 -11.27 11.68
N ASP A 154 -23.74 -12.52 11.25
CA ASP A 154 -23.29 -13.63 12.09
C ASP A 154 -21.76 -13.80 12.07
N VAL A 155 -21.02 -12.84 11.50
CA VAL A 155 -19.54 -12.85 11.55
C VAL A 155 -19.09 -12.74 12.99
N THR A 156 -18.27 -13.70 13.41
CA THR A 156 -17.75 -13.79 14.77
C THR A 156 -16.42 -13.05 14.90
N ILE A 157 -16.11 -12.61 16.12
CA ILE A 157 -14.85 -11.93 16.43
C ILE A 157 -13.60 -12.75 16.02
N PRO A 158 -13.51 -14.07 16.27
CA PRO A 158 -12.38 -14.89 15.81
C PRO A 158 -12.19 -14.91 14.28
N GLU A 159 -13.26 -14.82 13.49
CA GLU A 159 -13.19 -14.78 12.02
C GLU A 159 -12.58 -13.46 11.53
N ILE A 160 -12.96 -12.36 12.18
CA ILE A 160 -12.39 -11.02 11.93
C ILE A 160 -10.89 -11.01 12.21
N TYR A 161 -10.45 -11.71 13.26
CA TYR A 161 -9.05 -11.77 13.65
C TYR A 161 -8.17 -12.53 12.68
N ARG A 162 -8.63 -13.64 12.11
CA ARG A 162 -7.80 -14.43 11.21
C ARG A 162 -7.35 -13.66 9.95
N ILE A 163 -8.17 -12.72 9.49
CA ILE A 163 -7.87 -11.89 8.32
C ILE A 163 -6.91 -10.75 8.68
N GLY A 164 -7.10 -10.14 9.84
CA GLY A 164 -6.34 -8.99 10.29
C GLY A 164 -6.45 -7.71 9.44
N SER A 165 -6.31 -6.55 10.08
CA SER A 165 -6.37 -5.27 9.36
C SER A 165 -5.07 -5.02 8.61
N SER A 166 -5.14 -5.01 7.29
CA SER A 166 -4.04 -4.80 6.37
C SER A 166 -4.07 -3.38 5.76
N ALA A 167 -2.99 -3.00 5.08
CA ALA A 167 -2.85 -1.67 4.50
C ALA A 167 -3.15 -1.64 2.99
N GLY A 168 -3.73 -0.50 2.56
CA GLY A 168 -3.74 0.08 1.21
C GLY A 168 -4.22 -0.78 0.03
N GLY A 169 -5.42 -0.54 -0.54
CA GLY A 169 -5.94 -1.14 -1.78
C GLY A 169 -7.41 -1.58 -1.70
N MET A 170 -8.05 -1.95 -2.81
CA MET A 170 -9.46 -2.39 -2.80
C MET A 170 -9.64 -3.90 -2.59
N ARG A 171 -8.57 -4.70 -2.78
CA ARG A 171 -8.65 -6.16 -2.74
C ARG A 171 -8.56 -6.70 -1.31
N PRO A 172 -9.35 -7.73 -0.97
CA PRO A 172 -9.27 -8.42 0.31
C PRO A 172 -7.89 -8.99 0.54
N LYS A 173 -7.33 -8.75 1.72
CA LYS A 173 -5.97 -9.21 2.06
C LYS A 173 -5.78 -9.33 3.56
N ALA A 174 -4.81 -10.13 3.96
CA ALA A 174 -4.47 -10.38 5.35
C ALA A 174 -3.01 -10.06 5.67
N VAL A 175 -2.73 -9.70 6.92
CA VAL A 175 -1.37 -9.68 7.45
C VAL A 175 -1.09 -11.05 8.05
N ILE A 176 -0.04 -11.71 7.57
CA ILE A 176 0.30 -13.09 7.93
C ILE A 176 1.77 -13.24 8.30
N LEU A 177 2.07 -14.34 8.98
CA LEU A 177 3.40 -14.91 9.03
C LEU A 177 3.48 -16.05 8.02
N TYR A 178 4.54 -16.08 7.22
CA TYR A 178 4.71 -17.05 6.14
C TYR A 178 6.04 -17.78 6.28
N HIS A 179 6.03 -19.12 6.25
CA HIS A 179 7.24 -19.92 6.23
C HIS A 179 7.51 -20.43 4.81
N ARG A 180 8.57 -19.91 4.16
CA ARG A 180 8.82 -20.17 2.73
C ARG A 180 9.04 -21.64 2.37
N GLU A 181 9.82 -22.36 3.18
CA GLU A 181 10.13 -23.78 2.90
C GLU A 181 8.95 -24.72 3.18
N ARG A 182 8.22 -24.51 4.28
CA ARG A 182 7.07 -25.32 4.69
C ARG A 182 5.78 -24.91 3.96
N ARG A 183 5.76 -23.72 3.34
CA ARG A 183 4.58 -23.09 2.73
C ARG A 183 3.39 -22.99 3.69
N THR A 184 3.68 -22.77 4.98
CA THR A 184 2.66 -22.62 6.02
C THR A 184 2.38 -21.15 6.29
N ILE A 185 1.12 -20.84 6.57
CA ILE A 185 0.65 -19.50 6.89
C ILE A 185 0.15 -19.51 8.33
N ARG A 186 0.47 -18.47 9.10
CA ARG A 186 -0.02 -18.24 10.45
C ARG A 186 -0.51 -16.81 10.59
N SER A 187 -1.24 -16.56 11.68
CA SER A 187 -1.72 -15.21 12.00
C SER A 187 -0.56 -14.22 12.08
N GLY A 188 -0.71 -13.05 11.44
CA GLY A 188 0.24 -11.94 11.60
C GLY A 188 0.19 -11.27 12.98
N PHE A 189 -0.57 -11.82 13.92
CA PHE A 189 -0.80 -11.27 15.26
C PHE A 189 -0.02 -11.97 16.37
N VAL A 190 0.78 -12.97 16.03
CA VAL A 190 1.73 -13.60 16.95
C VAL A 190 3.15 -13.19 16.62
N GLU A 191 4.07 -13.45 17.54
CA GLU A 191 5.50 -13.31 17.27
C GLU A 191 5.94 -14.37 16.25
N PRO A 192 6.83 -14.00 15.30
CA PRO A 192 7.33 -14.93 14.30
C PRO A 192 8.21 -16.01 14.90
N ASP A 193 7.99 -17.26 14.48
CA ASP A 193 8.94 -18.34 14.73
C ASP A 193 10.13 -18.26 13.77
N ALA A 194 11.19 -19.02 14.09
CA ALA A 194 12.36 -19.10 13.23
C ALA A 194 12.00 -19.58 11.81
N GLY A 195 12.41 -18.80 10.80
CA GLY A 195 12.14 -19.07 9.38
C GLY A 195 10.83 -18.46 8.85
N GLU A 196 10.03 -17.84 9.72
CA GLU A 196 8.82 -17.12 9.31
C GLU A 196 9.14 -15.67 8.95
N ILE A 197 8.51 -15.19 7.88
CA ILE A 197 8.60 -13.80 7.45
C ILE A 197 7.23 -13.12 7.58
N PRO A 198 7.17 -11.87 8.07
CA PRO A 198 5.96 -11.07 7.98
C PRO A 198 5.61 -10.79 6.52
N ALA A 199 4.37 -11.04 6.14
CA ALA A 199 3.90 -10.86 4.77
C ALA A 199 2.46 -10.34 4.72
N ILE A 200 2.07 -9.88 3.52
CA ILE A 200 0.69 -9.56 3.17
C ILE A 200 0.21 -10.64 2.20
N LEU A 201 -0.92 -11.27 2.51
CA LEU A 201 -1.59 -12.24 1.65
C LEU A 201 -2.74 -11.56 0.93
N LYS A 202 -2.63 -11.30 -0.38
CA LYS A 202 -3.76 -10.87 -1.22
C LYS A 202 -4.55 -12.09 -1.66
N PHE A 203 -5.86 -12.11 -1.37
CA PHE A 203 -6.73 -13.22 -1.69
C PHE A 203 -7.10 -13.24 -3.17
N ASP A 204 -7.47 -14.43 -3.65
CA ASP A 204 -8.13 -14.65 -4.94
C ASP A 204 -9.51 -15.27 -4.64
N GLY A 205 -10.46 -15.10 -5.56
CA GLY A 205 -11.83 -15.61 -5.43
C GLY A 205 -12.72 -14.83 -4.46
N VAL A 206 -12.26 -13.71 -3.88
CA VAL A 206 -13.10 -12.86 -3.03
C VAL A 206 -13.74 -11.77 -3.89
N THR A 207 -14.87 -12.09 -4.53
CA THR A 207 -15.66 -11.14 -5.34
C THR A 207 -16.93 -10.73 -4.60
N ASP A 208 -17.37 -9.48 -4.80
CA ASP A 208 -18.67 -9.00 -4.34
C ASP A 208 -19.79 -9.84 -4.97
N GLY A 209 -20.55 -10.54 -4.12
CA GLY A 209 -21.89 -11.08 -4.36
C GLY A 209 -22.15 -11.78 -5.70
N SER A 210 -22.14 -13.13 -5.71
CA SER A 210 -23.01 -14.04 -6.49
C SER A 210 -22.36 -15.37 -6.88
N VAL A 211 -21.76 -16.11 -5.93
CA VAL A 211 -21.36 -17.50 -6.22
C VAL A 211 -21.86 -18.44 -5.14
N THR A 212 -22.71 -19.38 -5.54
CA THR A 212 -23.49 -20.32 -4.72
C THR A 212 -22.71 -21.57 -4.30
N ASP A 213 -21.46 -21.73 -4.73
CA ASP A 213 -20.62 -22.93 -4.55
C ASP A 213 -19.47 -22.76 -3.55
N GLY A 214 -19.45 -21.65 -2.80
CA GLY A 214 -18.53 -21.46 -1.67
C GLY A 214 -17.09 -21.09 -2.05
N MET A 215 -16.71 -21.11 -3.33
CA MET A 215 -15.45 -20.54 -3.84
C MET A 215 -15.69 -19.74 -5.13
N GLY A 216 -15.74 -18.41 -5.03
CA GLY A 216 -15.86 -17.53 -6.21
C GLY A 216 -14.69 -17.73 -7.18
N LYS A 217 -14.94 -17.65 -8.49
CA LYS A 217 -14.03 -18.11 -9.56
C LYS A 217 -12.61 -17.51 -9.48
N PRO A 218 -11.55 -18.29 -9.79
CA PRO A 218 -10.18 -17.78 -9.89
C PRO A 218 -10.08 -16.59 -10.83
N GLN A 219 -9.36 -15.55 -10.40
CA GLN A 219 -9.17 -14.32 -11.18
C GLN A 219 -7.72 -14.20 -11.64
N PRO A 220 -7.46 -13.58 -12.80
CA PRO A 220 -6.11 -13.47 -13.34
C PRO A 220 -5.22 -12.49 -12.55
N PHE A 221 -5.81 -11.63 -11.72
CA PHE A 221 -5.15 -10.44 -11.19
C PHE A 221 -3.85 -10.70 -10.42
N ASN A 222 -3.85 -11.69 -9.52
CA ASN A 222 -2.68 -11.99 -8.69
C ASN A 222 -1.53 -12.59 -9.52
N ARG A 223 -1.84 -13.40 -10.53
CA ARG A 223 -0.85 -13.93 -11.47
C ARG A 223 -0.28 -12.82 -12.36
N VAL A 224 -1.12 -11.90 -12.82
CA VAL A 224 -0.68 -10.72 -13.58
C VAL A 224 0.21 -9.84 -12.71
N GLU A 225 -0.16 -9.56 -11.46
CA GLU A 225 0.68 -8.79 -10.52
C GLU A 225 2.03 -9.49 -10.28
N ALA A 226 2.05 -10.83 -10.14
CA ALA A 226 3.29 -11.58 -10.03
C ALA A 226 4.19 -11.50 -11.28
N ALA A 227 3.60 -11.59 -12.47
CA ALA A 227 4.31 -11.40 -13.72
C ALA A 227 4.86 -9.97 -13.85
N TYR A 228 4.10 -8.95 -13.44
CA TYR A 228 4.49 -7.54 -13.47
C TYR A 228 5.64 -7.25 -12.50
N ALA A 229 5.63 -7.81 -11.29
CA ALA A 229 6.74 -7.67 -10.35
C ALA A 229 8.05 -8.19 -10.93
N ARG A 230 8.04 -9.36 -11.58
CA ARG A 230 9.22 -9.94 -12.24
C ARG A 230 9.65 -9.15 -13.48
N MET A 231 8.68 -8.69 -14.27
CA MET A 231 8.93 -7.84 -15.43
C MET A 231 9.55 -6.49 -15.04
N ALA A 232 9.13 -5.92 -13.90
CA ALA A 232 9.70 -4.71 -13.34
C ALA A 232 11.16 -4.92 -12.89
N GLN A 233 11.48 -6.07 -12.28
CA GLN A 233 12.86 -6.42 -11.92
C GLN A 233 13.76 -6.48 -13.16
N GLU A 234 13.30 -7.13 -14.24
CA GLU A 234 14.03 -7.18 -15.52
C GLU A 234 14.18 -5.78 -16.15
N ALA A 235 13.17 -4.92 -16.00
CA ALA A 235 13.24 -3.52 -16.40
C ALA A 235 14.23 -2.68 -15.56
N GLY A 236 14.81 -3.28 -14.51
CA GLY A 236 15.80 -2.68 -13.63
C GLY A 236 15.21 -1.93 -12.44
N LEU A 237 13.95 -2.16 -12.08
CA LEU A 237 13.37 -1.62 -10.84
C LEU A 237 13.75 -2.53 -9.67
N ASN A 238 14.00 -1.94 -8.50
CA ASN A 238 13.95 -2.69 -7.26
C ASN A 238 12.48 -2.96 -6.92
N SER A 239 11.90 -4.03 -7.45
CA SER A 239 10.50 -4.43 -7.17
C SER A 239 10.44 -5.53 -6.13
N VAL A 240 9.41 -5.50 -5.30
CA VAL A 240 9.13 -6.51 -4.27
C VAL A 240 9.06 -7.90 -4.90
N GLU A 241 9.69 -8.88 -4.24
CA GLU A 241 9.51 -10.28 -4.59
C GLU A 241 8.11 -10.73 -4.17
N VAL A 242 7.42 -11.51 -5.02
CA VAL A 242 6.09 -12.03 -4.71
C VAL A 242 6.03 -13.52 -4.95
N ILE A 243 5.25 -14.21 -4.11
CA ILE A 243 5.12 -15.65 -4.08
C ILE A 243 3.66 -16.01 -4.36
N ILE A 244 3.43 -16.96 -5.27
CA ILE A 244 2.09 -17.48 -5.57
C ILE A 244 1.85 -18.73 -4.72
N GLU A 245 0.80 -18.69 -3.90
CA GLU A 245 0.23 -19.85 -3.23
C GLU A 245 -1.02 -20.30 -3.98
N GLU A 246 -0.96 -21.49 -4.58
CA GLU A 246 -2.06 -22.04 -5.37
C GLU A 246 -2.93 -22.95 -4.51
N SER A 247 -4.25 -22.76 -4.56
CA SER A 247 -5.20 -23.70 -3.95
C SER A 247 -5.47 -24.89 -4.86
N ALA A 248 -6.01 -25.98 -4.30
CA ALA A 248 -6.38 -27.17 -5.07
C ALA A 248 -7.44 -26.86 -6.15
N GLU A 249 -8.26 -25.83 -5.91
CA GLU A 249 -9.32 -25.33 -6.79
C GLU A 249 -8.80 -24.36 -7.86
N GLY A 250 -7.48 -24.07 -7.89
CA GLY A 250 -6.83 -23.23 -8.89
C GLY A 250 -6.80 -21.73 -8.56
N HIS A 251 -7.16 -21.33 -7.34
CA HIS A 251 -6.98 -19.95 -6.88
C HIS A 251 -5.51 -19.60 -6.74
N ALA A 252 -5.11 -18.41 -7.18
CA ALA A 252 -3.74 -17.92 -7.05
C ALA A 252 -3.67 -16.81 -6.01
N HIS A 253 -3.33 -17.15 -4.77
CA HIS A 253 -3.12 -16.18 -3.70
C HIS A 253 -1.72 -15.57 -3.79
N LEU A 254 -1.60 -14.27 -3.53
CA LEU A 254 -0.31 -13.58 -3.63
C LEU A 254 0.24 -13.26 -2.25
N VAL A 255 1.35 -13.88 -1.88
CA VAL A 255 2.12 -13.57 -0.68
C VAL A 255 3.18 -12.54 -1.02
N ILE A 256 3.13 -11.39 -0.35
CA ILE A 256 4.03 -10.25 -0.52
C ILE A 256 4.79 -10.06 0.79
N PRO A 257 6.07 -10.47 0.89
CA PRO A 257 6.92 -10.17 2.03
C PRO A 257 6.92 -8.67 2.36
N ARG A 258 6.80 -8.37 3.65
CA ARG A 258 6.83 -6.99 4.13
C ARG A 258 8.25 -6.43 4.05
N PHE A 259 8.46 -5.48 3.14
CA PHE A 259 9.75 -4.82 2.97
C PHE A 259 10.03 -3.72 4.02
N ASP A 260 9.05 -3.37 4.86
CA ASP A 260 9.20 -2.48 6.01
C ASP A 260 9.61 -3.22 7.30
N ARG A 261 9.97 -4.50 7.17
CA ARG A 261 10.49 -5.38 8.22
C ARG A 261 11.85 -5.90 7.77
N THR A 262 12.89 -5.58 8.52
CA THR A 262 14.28 -5.98 8.23
C THR A 262 14.87 -6.69 9.45
N GLU A 263 16.04 -7.30 9.29
CA GLU A 263 16.80 -7.88 10.41
C GLU A 263 17.15 -6.83 11.48
N GLU A 264 17.34 -5.57 11.09
CA GLU A 264 17.60 -4.42 11.98
C GLU A 264 16.31 -3.85 12.62
N GLY A 265 15.15 -4.42 12.26
CA GLY A 265 13.83 -4.07 12.76
C GLY A 265 12.96 -3.34 11.73
N ARG A 266 12.05 -2.52 12.23
CA ARG A 266 11.01 -1.85 11.41
C ARG A 266 11.57 -0.57 10.78
N LEU A 267 11.22 -0.30 9.53
CA LEU A 267 11.48 0.98 8.88
C LEU A 267 10.24 1.86 8.98
N HIS A 268 10.40 3.17 9.19
CA HIS A 268 9.26 4.09 9.03
C HIS A 268 8.90 4.14 7.56
N GLN A 269 7.61 4.12 7.22
CA GLN A 269 7.15 4.18 5.84
C GLN A 269 6.16 5.32 5.68
N HIS A 270 6.31 6.07 4.61
CA HIS A 270 5.44 7.19 4.27
C HIS A 270 5.18 7.22 2.77
N THR A 271 3.91 7.26 2.37
CA THR A 271 3.52 7.37 0.96
C THR A 271 3.74 8.80 0.46
N LEU A 272 3.89 8.97 -0.85
CA LEU A 272 3.93 10.28 -1.49
C LEU A 272 2.65 11.07 -1.19
N GLY A 273 1.49 10.40 -1.20
CA GLY A 273 0.20 11.03 -0.88
C GLY A 273 0.17 11.55 0.55
N GLY A 274 0.63 10.74 1.50
CA GLY A 274 0.79 11.14 2.90
C GLY A 274 1.77 12.31 3.04
N LEU A 275 2.94 12.26 2.41
CA LEU A 275 3.94 13.33 2.50
C LEU A 275 3.43 14.66 1.95
N LEU A 276 2.69 14.62 0.85
CA LEU A 276 2.21 15.81 0.16
C LEU A 276 0.81 16.26 0.59
N HIS A 277 0.14 15.50 1.47
CA HIS A 277 -1.26 15.73 1.82
C HIS A 277 -2.20 15.69 0.59
N VAL A 278 -1.89 14.81 -0.37
CA VAL A 278 -2.68 14.60 -1.60
C VAL A 278 -3.51 13.33 -1.45
N ASP A 279 -4.83 13.45 -1.64
CA ASP A 279 -5.74 12.30 -1.60
C ASP A 279 -5.62 11.53 -2.90
N TYR A 280 -5.39 10.22 -2.81
CA TYR A 280 -5.32 9.37 -3.99
C TYR A 280 -6.63 9.40 -4.79
N ASN A 281 -7.77 9.65 -4.13
CA ASN A 281 -9.09 9.80 -4.74
C ASN A 281 -9.26 11.06 -5.63
N ASP A 282 -8.23 11.90 -5.76
CA ASP A 282 -8.20 13.04 -6.67
C ASP A 282 -7.24 12.78 -7.85
N PRO A 283 -7.66 12.07 -8.92
CA PRO A 283 -6.82 11.78 -10.08
C PRO A 283 -6.21 13.05 -10.69
N GLY A 284 -4.92 13.02 -10.95
CA GLY A 284 -4.18 14.13 -11.56
C GLY A 284 -3.80 15.26 -10.60
N ALA A 285 -4.16 15.17 -9.31
CA ALA A 285 -3.78 16.18 -8.31
C ALA A 285 -2.26 16.29 -8.11
N SER A 286 -1.51 15.20 -8.35
CA SER A 286 -0.05 15.17 -8.31
C SER A 286 0.57 14.72 -9.64
N SER A 287 1.90 14.75 -9.72
CA SER A 287 2.69 14.49 -10.92
C SER A 287 3.96 13.73 -10.59
N TYR A 288 4.53 13.04 -11.58
CA TYR A 288 5.83 12.38 -11.38
C TYR A 288 6.96 13.40 -11.18
N GLU A 289 6.84 14.61 -11.70
CA GLU A 289 7.77 15.69 -11.40
C GLU A 289 7.69 16.11 -9.93
N GLU A 290 6.50 16.12 -9.32
CA GLU A 290 6.34 16.37 -7.89
C GLU A 290 6.90 15.21 -7.04
N TYR A 291 6.70 13.97 -7.48
CA TYR A 291 7.35 12.79 -6.89
C TYR A 291 8.88 12.90 -6.91
N LEU A 292 9.48 13.17 -8.06
CA LEU A 292 10.93 13.29 -8.19
C LEU A 292 11.48 14.51 -7.41
N ARG A 293 10.75 15.63 -7.34
CA ARG A 293 11.10 16.75 -6.45
C ARG A 293 11.03 16.38 -4.98
N THR A 294 10.07 15.53 -4.60
CA THR A 294 9.93 15.03 -3.23
C THR A 294 11.13 14.18 -2.84
N MET A 295 11.60 13.31 -3.75
CA MET A 295 12.84 12.55 -3.55
C MET A 295 14.04 13.45 -3.25
N LEU A 296 14.19 14.54 -4.02
CA LEU A 296 15.25 15.53 -3.78
C LEU A 296 15.12 16.22 -2.42
N LYS A 297 13.89 16.59 -2.01
CA LYS A 297 13.62 17.21 -0.70
C LYS A 297 13.93 16.28 0.47
N LEU A 298 13.69 14.98 0.30
CA LEU A 298 14.02 13.95 1.29
C LEU A 298 15.52 13.58 1.29
N GLY A 299 16.30 14.11 0.34
CA GLY A 299 17.75 13.88 0.28
C GLY A 299 18.15 12.54 -0.34
N LEU A 300 17.28 11.91 -1.16
CA LEU A 300 17.60 10.65 -1.82
C LEU A 300 18.78 10.82 -2.79
N PRO A 301 19.66 9.80 -2.91
CA PRO A 301 20.81 9.87 -3.80
C PRO A 301 20.41 9.84 -5.28
N PRO A 302 21.28 10.31 -6.21
CA PRO A 302 20.99 10.32 -7.64
C PRO A 302 20.61 8.96 -8.24
N SER A 303 21.14 7.86 -7.68
CA SER A 303 20.79 6.49 -8.10
C SER A 303 19.31 6.18 -7.87
N GLU A 304 18.74 6.61 -6.74
CA GLU A 304 17.33 6.40 -6.44
C GLU A 304 16.45 7.32 -7.26
N LEU A 305 16.88 8.56 -7.55
CA LEU A 305 16.16 9.45 -8.46
C LEU A 305 16.02 8.84 -9.87
N ILE A 306 17.07 8.18 -10.36
CA ILE A 306 17.04 7.41 -11.61
C ILE A 306 16.01 6.27 -11.52
N GLU A 307 15.94 5.58 -10.38
CA GLU A 307 14.94 4.53 -10.17
C GLU A 307 13.51 5.09 -10.12
N GLY A 308 13.27 6.22 -9.44
CA GLY A 308 11.99 6.91 -9.44
C GLY A 308 11.53 7.28 -10.85
N PHE A 309 12.45 7.77 -11.69
CA PHE A 309 12.16 8.01 -13.10
C PHE A 309 11.85 6.71 -13.85
N ARG A 310 12.59 5.63 -13.58
CA ARG A 310 12.34 4.32 -14.17
C ARG A 310 10.96 3.77 -13.79
N ARG A 311 10.45 4.02 -12.57
CA ARG A 311 9.07 3.70 -12.15
C ARG A 311 8.02 4.40 -12.99
N MET A 312 8.20 5.71 -13.22
CA MET A 312 7.33 6.48 -14.12
C MET A 312 7.28 5.84 -15.51
N VAL A 313 8.46 5.59 -16.09
CA VAL A 313 8.57 4.98 -17.42
C VAL A 313 7.92 3.60 -17.47
N PHE A 314 8.12 2.77 -16.44
CA PHE A 314 7.49 1.46 -16.34
C PHE A 314 5.97 1.56 -16.30
N ASN A 315 5.40 2.41 -15.44
CA ASN A 315 3.95 2.56 -15.37
C ASN A 315 3.35 3.02 -16.71
N VAL A 316 4.00 3.94 -17.43
CA VAL A 316 3.56 4.38 -18.76
C VAL A 316 3.63 3.27 -19.80
N LEU A 317 4.75 2.56 -19.90
CA LEU A 317 4.95 1.55 -20.94
C LEU A 317 4.20 0.25 -20.66
N ALA A 318 4.11 -0.15 -19.39
CA ALA A 318 3.40 -1.36 -18.95
C ALA A 318 1.90 -1.14 -18.75
N ILE A 319 1.39 0.08 -18.97
CA ILE A 319 -0.04 0.42 -18.79
C ILE A 319 -0.51 0.11 -17.37
N ASN A 320 0.28 0.55 -16.38
CA ASN A 320 -0.19 0.64 -15.01
C ASN A 320 -0.81 2.04 -14.80
N GLN A 321 -2.10 2.17 -15.07
CA GLN A 321 -2.84 3.43 -14.90
C GLN A 321 -3.43 3.59 -13.49
N ASP A 322 -3.11 2.68 -12.56
CA ASP A 322 -3.42 2.78 -11.12
C ASP A 322 -2.20 3.28 -10.32
N ASP A 323 -1.43 4.18 -10.92
CA ASP A 323 -0.16 4.71 -10.42
C ASP A 323 -0.35 5.91 -9.49
N HIS A 324 -1.30 5.80 -8.55
CA HIS A 324 -1.65 6.89 -7.65
C HIS A 324 -0.61 7.12 -6.53
N VAL A 325 -0.71 8.26 -5.87
CA VAL A 325 0.23 8.73 -4.82
C VAL A 325 0.40 7.79 -3.60
N LYS A 326 -0.51 6.83 -3.35
CA LYS A 326 -0.33 5.79 -2.31
C LYS A 326 0.54 4.60 -2.74
N ASN A 327 0.84 4.45 -4.02
CA ASN A 327 1.66 3.35 -4.59
C ASN A 327 3.15 3.75 -4.75
N LEU A 328 3.49 4.95 -4.30
CA LEU A 328 4.86 5.44 -4.23
C LEU A 328 5.17 5.75 -2.77
N SER A 329 6.15 5.06 -2.18
CA SER A 329 6.52 5.21 -0.77
C SER A 329 8.01 5.42 -0.60
N PHE A 330 8.34 5.93 0.58
CA PHE A 330 9.70 6.09 1.08
C PHE A 330 9.85 5.41 2.44
N HIS A 331 11.04 4.92 2.71
CA HIS A 331 11.44 4.45 4.03
C HIS A 331 12.35 5.44 4.72
N MET A 332 12.24 5.51 6.04
CA MET A 332 13.23 6.19 6.88
C MET A 332 13.76 5.19 7.91
N ASP A 333 15.08 5.09 7.99
CA ASP A 333 15.76 4.26 8.98
C ASP A 333 15.93 4.99 10.33
N ARG A 334 16.51 4.30 11.32
CA ARG A 334 16.72 4.82 12.68
C ARG A 334 17.66 6.03 12.76
N THR A 335 18.44 6.29 11.70
CA THR A 335 19.33 7.45 11.60
C THR A 335 18.61 8.69 11.06
N GLY A 336 17.39 8.52 10.51
CA GLY A 336 16.64 9.58 9.84
C GLY A 336 16.93 9.66 8.33
N ALA A 337 17.72 8.72 7.78
CA ALA A 337 18.00 8.68 6.36
C ALA A 337 16.82 8.12 5.57
N TRP A 338 16.39 8.85 4.55
CA TRP A 338 15.29 8.45 3.67
C TRP A 338 15.81 7.69 2.44
N THR A 339 15.12 6.61 2.10
CA THR A 339 15.36 5.80 0.90
C THR A 339 14.03 5.49 0.20
N LEU A 340 14.10 5.13 -1.07
CA LEU A 340 12.96 4.67 -1.84
C LEU A 340 12.62 3.22 -1.44
N THR A 341 11.35 2.94 -1.13
CA THR A 341 10.92 1.54 -0.88
C THR A 341 11.07 0.71 -2.15
N PRO A 342 11.14 -0.63 -2.12
CA PRO A 342 10.87 -1.44 -3.30
C PRO A 342 9.56 -1.01 -4.00
N ALA A 343 9.47 -1.15 -5.31
CA ALA A 343 8.25 -0.96 -6.07
C ALA A 343 7.26 -2.08 -5.74
N TYR A 344 5.99 -1.73 -5.56
CA TYR A 344 4.92 -2.65 -5.19
C TYR A 344 3.62 -2.25 -5.91
N ASP A 345 2.63 -3.15 -5.89
CA ASP A 345 1.33 -2.94 -6.53
C ASP A 345 1.42 -2.61 -8.03
N LEU A 346 2.37 -3.26 -8.71
CA LEU A 346 2.56 -3.15 -10.16
C LEU A 346 1.67 -4.17 -10.86
N THR A 347 0.74 -3.71 -11.68
CA THR A 347 -0.16 -4.59 -12.42
C THR A 347 -0.60 -3.96 -13.73
N PHE A 348 -1.22 -4.77 -14.60
CA PHE A 348 -1.91 -4.25 -15.77
C PHE A 348 -3.19 -3.56 -15.32
N ALA A 349 -3.25 -2.23 -15.47
CA ALA A 349 -4.38 -1.43 -15.07
C ALA A 349 -4.82 -0.56 -16.26
N LYS A 350 -5.64 -1.14 -17.14
CA LYS A 350 -6.25 -0.47 -18.30
C LYS A 350 -7.76 -0.64 -18.21
N GLY A 351 -8.52 0.46 -18.18
CA GLY A 351 -9.97 0.32 -18.02
C GLY A 351 -10.77 1.59 -18.27
N GLU A 352 -11.98 1.61 -17.74
CA GLU A 352 -12.88 2.76 -17.71
C GLU A 352 -12.90 3.41 -16.31
N GLY A 353 -13.50 4.60 -16.20
CA GLY A 353 -13.57 5.31 -14.92
C GLY A 353 -12.19 5.67 -14.37
N TRP A 354 -11.82 5.08 -13.23
CA TRP A 354 -10.58 5.33 -12.50
C TRP A 354 -9.34 5.07 -13.37
N THR A 355 -9.18 3.86 -13.91
CA THR A 355 -8.00 3.45 -14.69
C THR A 355 -8.05 3.85 -16.16
N ARG A 356 -8.93 4.80 -16.52
CA ARG A 356 -9.02 5.32 -17.90
C ARG A 356 -7.79 6.11 -18.31
N VAL A 357 -7.17 6.79 -17.37
CA VAL A 357 -5.97 7.63 -17.53
C VAL A 357 -5.02 7.35 -16.36
N HIS A 358 -3.75 7.74 -16.47
CA HIS A 358 -2.83 7.68 -15.33
C HIS A 358 -3.33 8.54 -14.16
N GLN A 359 -3.15 8.07 -12.94
CA GLN A 359 -3.58 8.80 -11.73
C GLN A 359 -2.63 9.96 -11.42
N MET A 360 -1.39 9.88 -11.86
CA MET A 360 -0.40 10.96 -11.76
C MET A 360 -0.08 11.55 -13.12
N ARG A 361 0.12 12.86 -13.16
CA ARG A 361 0.48 13.58 -14.39
C ARG A 361 1.95 13.38 -14.77
N ILE A 362 2.23 13.48 -16.07
CA ILE A 362 3.57 13.54 -16.67
C ILE A 362 3.50 14.63 -17.74
N GLN A 363 4.32 15.69 -17.62
CA GLN A 363 4.24 16.85 -18.52
C GLN A 363 2.79 17.39 -18.64
N ASP A 364 2.13 17.52 -17.49
CA ASP A 364 0.73 17.92 -17.33
C ASP A 364 -0.32 17.02 -18.03
N LYS A 365 0.09 15.84 -18.54
CA LYS A 365 -0.78 14.86 -19.20
C LYS A 365 -1.08 13.68 -18.29
N GLN A 366 -2.30 13.15 -18.37
CA GLN A 366 -2.68 11.85 -17.78
C GLN A 366 -2.87 10.76 -18.85
N SER A 367 -2.92 11.15 -20.12
CA SER A 367 -3.05 10.26 -21.28
C SER A 367 -2.33 10.88 -22.48
N GLY A 368 -2.07 10.08 -23.51
CA GLY A 368 -1.29 10.57 -24.67
C GLY A 368 0.14 10.97 -24.30
N ILE A 369 0.71 10.32 -23.29
CA ILE A 369 2.11 10.52 -22.88
C ILE A 369 3.01 9.93 -23.96
N THR A 370 3.89 10.77 -24.50
CA THR A 370 4.79 10.42 -25.61
C THR A 370 6.20 10.07 -25.11
N HIS A 371 7.02 9.51 -25.99
CA HIS A 371 8.45 9.31 -25.71
C HIS A 371 9.15 10.64 -25.36
N ALA A 372 8.83 11.71 -26.09
CA ALA A 372 9.41 13.04 -25.86
C ALA A 372 9.05 13.59 -24.47
N ASP A 373 7.82 13.38 -24.00
CA ASP A 373 7.39 13.81 -22.66
C ASP A 373 8.24 13.12 -21.57
N MET A 374 8.46 11.81 -21.69
CA MET A 374 9.31 11.06 -20.74
C MET A 374 10.77 11.50 -20.80
N VAL A 375 11.32 11.76 -21.99
CA VAL A 375 12.69 12.29 -22.15
C VAL A 375 12.83 13.65 -21.48
N GLU A 376 11.82 14.52 -21.62
CA GLU A 376 11.84 15.86 -21.05
C GLU A 376 11.85 15.82 -19.51
N VAL A 377 11.02 14.96 -18.90
CA VAL A 377 11.09 14.72 -17.45
C VAL A 377 12.50 14.26 -17.06
N GLY A 378 13.07 13.29 -17.78
CA GLY A 378 14.42 12.82 -17.47
C GLY A 378 15.48 13.93 -17.53
N ARG A 379 15.40 14.82 -18.52
CA ARG A 379 16.29 15.99 -18.64
C ARG A 379 16.10 16.98 -17.50
N LEU A 380 14.85 17.28 -17.14
CA LEU A 380 14.50 18.21 -16.05
C LEU A 380 15.15 17.81 -14.72
N PHE A 381 15.28 16.51 -14.46
CA PHE A 381 15.89 15.96 -13.24
C PHE A 381 17.36 15.54 -13.43
N GLY A 382 18.02 15.97 -14.50
CA GLY A 382 19.47 15.76 -14.69
C GLY A 382 19.86 14.32 -15.03
N ILE A 383 18.94 13.49 -15.54
CA ILE A 383 19.24 12.12 -15.96
C ILE A 383 19.98 12.18 -17.30
N ARG A 384 21.20 11.64 -17.34
CA ARG A 384 22.12 11.82 -18.49
C ARG A 384 21.68 11.10 -19.77
N ALA A 385 20.92 10.01 -19.67
CA ALA A 385 20.51 9.19 -20.81
C ALA A 385 19.10 8.62 -20.61
N PRO A 386 18.05 9.46 -20.55
CA PRO A 386 16.69 9.00 -20.25
C PRO A 386 16.16 8.04 -21.31
N SER A 387 16.47 8.26 -22.59
CA SER A 387 16.10 7.33 -23.68
C SER A 387 16.63 5.93 -23.47
N ARG A 388 17.85 5.76 -22.96
CA ARG A 388 18.41 4.42 -22.67
C ARG A 388 17.61 3.70 -21.60
N ILE A 389 17.13 4.42 -20.57
CA ILE A 389 16.27 3.84 -19.53
C ILE A 389 14.92 3.47 -20.14
N ILE A 390 14.35 4.33 -20.98
CA ILE A 390 13.10 4.06 -21.69
C ILE A 390 13.22 2.81 -22.56
N ASP A 391 14.32 2.65 -23.30
CA ASP A 391 14.57 1.48 -24.16
C ASP A 391 14.75 0.19 -23.35
N GLN A 392 15.41 0.25 -22.19
CA GLN A 392 15.54 -0.89 -21.28
C GLN A 392 14.19 -1.36 -20.76
N VAL A 393 13.36 -0.42 -20.28
CA VAL A 393 12.02 -0.74 -19.79
C VAL A 393 11.14 -1.27 -20.91
N ARG A 394 11.21 -0.64 -22.09
CA ARG A 394 10.49 -1.08 -23.30
C ARG A 394 10.84 -2.51 -23.69
N ALA A 395 12.12 -2.89 -23.63
CA ALA A 395 12.56 -4.25 -23.95
C ALA A 395 11.98 -5.28 -22.96
N ALA A 396 12.01 -4.98 -21.66
CA ALA A 396 11.41 -5.85 -20.64
C ALA A 396 9.89 -5.99 -20.82
N VAL A 397 9.18 -4.89 -21.11
CA VAL A 397 7.73 -4.89 -21.34
C VAL A 397 7.35 -5.67 -22.61
N ALA A 398 8.17 -5.63 -23.66
CA ALA A 398 7.93 -6.39 -24.89
C ALA A 398 8.00 -7.92 -24.68
N ASP A 399 8.70 -8.35 -23.63
CA ASP A 399 8.86 -9.75 -23.24
C ASP A 399 7.76 -10.23 -22.26
N TRP A 400 6.65 -9.48 -22.17
CA TRP A 400 5.46 -9.84 -21.38
C TRP A 400 5.04 -11.33 -21.48
N PRO A 401 4.97 -11.96 -22.67
CA PRO A 401 4.54 -13.36 -22.79
C PRO A 401 5.33 -14.32 -21.90
N ARG A 402 6.66 -14.16 -21.82
CA ARG A 402 7.50 -15.00 -20.97
C ARG A 402 7.15 -14.84 -19.49
N PHE A 403 6.94 -13.62 -19.00
CA PHE A 403 6.59 -13.39 -17.60
C PHE A 403 5.19 -13.93 -17.27
N ALA A 404 4.24 -13.74 -18.19
CA ALA A 404 2.87 -14.22 -18.06
C ALA A 404 2.81 -15.76 -17.99
N GLU A 405 3.51 -16.45 -18.90
CA GLU A 405 3.62 -17.92 -18.93
C GLU A 405 4.23 -18.45 -17.63
N ASN A 406 5.34 -17.86 -17.18
CA ASN A 406 6.01 -18.27 -15.93
C ASN A 406 5.15 -18.06 -14.68
N ALA A 407 4.21 -17.11 -14.70
CA ALA A 407 3.27 -16.87 -13.60
C ALA A 407 1.95 -17.66 -13.74
N GLY A 408 1.78 -18.42 -14.84
CA GLY A 408 0.57 -19.18 -15.13
C GLY A 408 -0.64 -18.32 -15.50
N VAL A 409 -0.41 -17.12 -16.06
CA VAL A 409 -1.50 -16.26 -16.56
C VAL A 409 -2.23 -16.99 -17.70
N GLN A 410 -3.57 -16.99 -17.64
CA GLN A 410 -4.40 -17.65 -18.66
C GLN A 410 -4.18 -17.06 -20.05
N GLU A 411 -4.25 -17.90 -21.08
CA GLU A 411 -3.92 -17.53 -22.46
C GLU A 411 -4.73 -16.33 -22.96
N GLU A 412 -6.03 -16.28 -22.65
CA GLU A 412 -6.91 -15.16 -23.00
C GLU A 412 -6.40 -13.83 -22.44
N THR A 413 -6.14 -13.77 -21.13
CA THR A 413 -5.61 -12.57 -20.47
C THR A 413 -4.21 -12.21 -20.96
N LEU A 414 -3.36 -13.22 -21.19
CA LEU A 414 -2.01 -13.02 -21.72
C LEU A 414 -2.08 -12.31 -23.08
N LEU A 415 -2.90 -12.82 -24.00
CA LEU A 415 -3.05 -12.28 -25.35
C LEU A 415 -3.70 -10.89 -25.36
N GLU A 416 -4.67 -10.66 -24.48
CA GLU A 416 -5.29 -9.35 -24.29
C GLU A 416 -4.26 -8.30 -23.86
N ILE A 417 -3.51 -8.58 -22.79
CA ILE A 417 -2.47 -7.67 -22.28
C ILE A 417 -1.39 -7.48 -23.33
N LYS A 418 -0.94 -8.55 -24.00
CA LYS A 418 0.06 -8.47 -25.08
C LYS A 418 -0.37 -7.49 -26.18
N ARG A 419 -1.62 -7.59 -26.65
CA ARG A 419 -2.17 -6.69 -27.67
C ARG A 419 -2.17 -5.24 -27.18
N ALA A 420 -2.63 -5.01 -25.96
CA ALA A 420 -2.67 -3.66 -25.38
C ALA A 420 -1.27 -3.03 -25.24
N LEU A 421 -0.27 -3.81 -24.81
CA LEU A 421 1.12 -3.38 -24.69
C LEU A 421 1.73 -3.05 -26.06
N LEU A 422 1.47 -3.85 -27.10
CA LEU A 422 1.89 -3.55 -28.48
C LEU A 422 1.28 -2.24 -28.99
N GLU A 423 -0.02 -2.04 -28.84
CA GLU A 423 -0.68 -0.77 -29.20
C GLU A 423 -0.11 0.44 -28.45
N ARG A 424 0.24 0.28 -27.17
CA ARG A 424 0.90 1.33 -26.38
C ARG A 424 2.30 1.61 -26.90
N HIS A 425 3.05 0.57 -27.27
CA HIS A 425 4.38 0.70 -27.82
C HIS A 425 4.35 1.50 -29.13
N ASP A 426 3.49 1.13 -30.06
CA ASP A 426 3.38 1.76 -31.38
C ASP A 426 3.00 3.24 -31.27
N ARG A 427 2.04 3.58 -30.39
CA ARG A 427 1.64 4.97 -30.13
C ARG A 427 2.70 5.85 -29.49
N ILE A 428 3.66 5.27 -28.78
CA ILE A 428 4.76 6.02 -28.14
C ILE A 428 5.96 6.13 -29.09
N ALA A 429 6.10 5.18 -30.03
CA ALA A 429 7.18 5.15 -31.01
C ALA A 429 6.91 6.02 -32.25
N GLY A 430 5.65 6.13 -32.68
CA GLY A 430 5.19 7.10 -33.67
C GLY A 430 4.99 8.48 -33.06
#